data_AF-A0A8J2PGA6-F1
#
_entry.id   AF-A0A8J2PGA6-F1
#
_cell.length_a   1.000
_cell.length_b   1.000
_cell.length_c   1.000
_cell.angle_alpha   90.00
_cell.angle_beta   90.00
_cell.angle_gamma   90.00
#
_symmetry.space_group_name_H-M   'P 1'
#
loop_
_entity.id
_entity.type
_entity.pdbx_description
1 polymer ?
#
loop_
_entity_poly.entity_id
_entity_poly.type
_entity_poly.pdbx_seq_one_letter_code
_entity_poly.pdbx_strand_id
1 'polypeptide(L)'
;MIHAFLFVADGNREHDAHGPKFQSHMHRINQLTGTHITIYHSFHDEVNHYKTHWWKCDGPCQHRPPFHGIVKRSMNRKPGPTDTWFKSHQSTCGGTFVKIREPEAPPKKPAKSKPKIASGPASHKIDEYFKNPASSKLPSTFTSSSAASGSKPPSTFTSSSAASGSKPPSTFTSSSAASGSKLPSTFIPSSA
;
A
#
# COMPACT_ATOMS: atom_id res chain seq x y z
N MET A 1 1.62 -14.88 -11.76
CA MET A 1 2.76 -15.78 -12.10
C MET A 1 3.28 -15.63 -13.54
N ILE A 2 2.51 -15.05 -14.47
CA ILE A 2 2.98 -14.79 -15.85
C ILE A 2 4.27 -13.95 -15.88
N HIS A 3 4.39 -12.94 -15.01
CA HIS A 3 5.63 -12.17 -14.78
C HIS A 3 6.86 -13.04 -14.54
N ALA A 4 6.77 -13.98 -13.60
CA ALA A 4 7.89 -14.87 -13.25
C ALA A 4 8.28 -15.77 -14.44
N PHE A 5 7.30 -16.24 -15.21
CA PHE A 5 7.56 -17.01 -16.42
C PHE A 5 8.31 -16.19 -17.47
N LEU A 6 7.87 -14.96 -17.76
CA LEU A 6 8.54 -14.08 -18.72
C LEU A 6 9.96 -13.68 -18.29
N PHE A 7 10.19 -13.53 -17.00
CA PHE A 7 11.51 -13.24 -16.46
C PHE A 7 12.47 -14.44 -16.61
N VAL A 8 12.02 -15.65 -16.27
CA VAL A 8 12.88 -16.85 -16.24
C VAL A 8 13.06 -17.49 -17.62
N ALA A 9 11.98 -17.65 -18.39
CA ALA A 9 11.99 -18.42 -19.64
C ALA A 9 12.37 -17.56 -20.86
N ASP A 10 11.82 -16.34 -20.93
CA ASP A 10 11.97 -15.48 -22.10
C ASP A 10 13.14 -14.49 -21.97
N GLY A 11 13.76 -14.41 -20.78
CA GLY A 11 14.76 -13.40 -20.47
C GLY A 11 14.27 -11.97 -20.71
N ASN A 12 12.94 -11.75 -20.63
CA ASN A 12 12.37 -10.45 -20.97
C ASN A 12 12.80 -9.40 -19.95
N ARG A 13 13.53 -8.37 -20.44
CA ARG A 13 14.00 -7.22 -19.64
C ARG A 13 13.17 -5.97 -19.90
N GLU A 14 12.09 -6.07 -20.67
CA GLU A 14 11.13 -4.97 -20.81
C GLU A 14 10.64 -4.53 -19.43
N HIS A 15 10.59 -3.22 -19.25
CA HIS A 15 10.09 -2.59 -18.03
C HIS A 15 8.56 -2.43 -18.05
N ASP A 16 7.90 -2.76 -19.16
CA ASP A 16 6.44 -2.82 -19.20
C ASP A 16 5.97 -4.06 -18.43
N ALA A 17 5.28 -3.81 -17.32
CA ALA A 17 4.70 -4.87 -16.50
C ALA A 17 3.75 -5.77 -17.30
N HIS A 18 2.96 -5.24 -18.24
CA HIS A 18 1.89 -6.01 -18.90
C HIS A 18 1.89 -5.87 -20.42
N GLY A 19 3.07 -5.91 -21.03
CA GLY A 19 3.25 -5.81 -22.48
C GLY A 19 2.65 -6.97 -23.30
N PRO A 20 2.83 -6.98 -24.63
CA PRO A 20 2.16 -7.93 -25.54
C PRO A 20 2.39 -9.40 -25.19
N LYS A 21 3.58 -9.76 -24.72
CA LYS A 21 3.90 -11.14 -24.28
C LYS A 21 3.11 -11.54 -23.04
N PHE A 22 2.96 -10.63 -22.07
CA PHE A 22 2.14 -10.87 -20.89
C PHE A 22 0.68 -11.07 -21.29
N GLN A 23 0.16 -10.19 -22.14
CA GLN A 23 -1.22 -10.25 -22.62
C GLN A 23 -1.49 -11.55 -23.40
N SER A 24 -0.56 -11.97 -24.26
CA SER A 24 -0.65 -13.25 -24.98
C SER A 24 -0.78 -14.44 -24.02
N HIS A 25 0.07 -14.52 -23.00
CA HIS A 25 -0.03 -15.57 -21.98
C HIS A 25 -1.30 -15.48 -21.14
N MET A 26 -1.71 -14.28 -20.76
CA MET A 26 -2.95 -14.03 -20.03
C MET A 26 -4.16 -14.55 -20.82
N HIS A 27 -4.28 -14.17 -22.09
CA HIS A 27 -5.36 -14.64 -22.96
C HIS A 27 -5.32 -16.15 -23.16
N ARG A 28 -4.13 -16.71 -23.44
CA ARG A 28 -3.94 -18.15 -23.60
C ARG A 28 -4.40 -18.92 -22.35
N ILE A 29 -4.02 -18.49 -21.16
CA ILE A 29 -4.40 -19.16 -19.92
C ILE A 29 -5.90 -19.04 -19.70
N ASN A 30 -6.48 -17.84 -19.79
CA ASN A 30 -7.92 -17.63 -19.63
C ASN A 30 -8.76 -18.50 -20.57
N GLN A 31 -8.34 -18.65 -21.83
CA GLN A 31 -9.03 -19.52 -22.80
C GLN A 31 -8.95 -21.01 -22.43
N LEU A 32 -7.81 -21.47 -21.89
CA LEU A 32 -7.61 -22.88 -21.55
C LEU A 32 -8.26 -23.29 -20.22
N THR A 33 -8.31 -22.38 -19.24
CA THR A 33 -8.74 -22.71 -17.86
C THR A 33 -10.08 -22.09 -17.47
N GLY A 34 -10.64 -21.20 -18.30
CA GLY A 34 -11.84 -20.44 -17.95
C GLY A 34 -11.60 -19.38 -16.86
N THR A 35 -10.35 -19.05 -16.55
CA THR A 35 -10.03 -17.97 -15.60
C THR A 35 -10.24 -16.59 -16.22
N HIS A 36 -10.25 -15.56 -15.36
CA HIS A 36 -10.39 -14.16 -15.78
C HIS A 36 -9.21 -13.30 -15.29
N ILE A 37 -8.00 -13.69 -15.68
CA ILE A 37 -6.77 -12.91 -15.42
C ILE A 37 -6.86 -11.61 -16.22
N THR A 38 -6.58 -10.47 -15.59
CA THR A 38 -6.52 -9.16 -16.24
C THR A 38 -5.17 -8.50 -16.01
N ILE A 39 -4.88 -7.43 -16.76
CA ILE A 39 -3.70 -6.57 -16.55
C ILE A 39 -3.84 -5.65 -15.33
N TYR A 40 -5.05 -5.54 -14.79
CA TYR A 40 -5.35 -4.71 -13.64
C TYR A 40 -5.41 -5.55 -12.38
N HIS A 41 -4.73 -5.08 -11.36
CA HIS A 41 -4.76 -5.73 -10.07
C HIS A 41 -6.00 -5.30 -9.27
N SER A 42 -6.95 -6.22 -9.08
CA SER A 42 -8.02 -6.06 -8.09
C SER A 42 -7.74 -7.02 -6.95
N PHE A 43 -7.48 -6.49 -5.76
CA PHE A 43 -7.20 -7.29 -4.56
C PHE A 43 -8.25 -7.07 -3.47
N HIS A 44 -9.48 -6.75 -3.84
CA HIS A 44 -10.52 -6.40 -2.89
C HIS A 44 -10.80 -7.56 -1.93
N ASP A 45 -10.88 -8.78 -2.46
CA ASP A 45 -11.19 -9.97 -1.69
C ASP A 45 -10.02 -10.38 -0.79
N GLU A 46 -8.79 -10.31 -1.28
CA GLU A 46 -7.58 -10.57 -0.49
C GLU A 46 -7.43 -9.54 0.63
N VAL A 47 -7.56 -8.25 0.30
CA VAL A 47 -7.51 -7.19 1.32
C VAL A 47 -8.62 -7.36 2.35
N ASN A 48 -9.83 -7.74 1.93
CA ASN A 48 -10.94 -8.02 2.84
C ASN A 48 -10.70 -9.27 3.69
N HIS A 49 -10.07 -10.30 3.13
CA HIS A 49 -9.66 -11.51 3.83
C HIS A 49 -8.65 -11.20 4.95
N TYR A 50 -7.67 -10.35 4.68
CA TYR A 50 -6.66 -9.97 5.66
C TYR A 50 -7.14 -8.96 6.71
N LYS A 51 -8.27 -8.27 6.49
CA LYS A 51 -8.87 -7.39 7.50
C LYS A 51 -9.63 -8.21 8.55
N THR A 52 -8.87 -8.92 9.38
CA THR A 52 -9.40 -9.88 10.36
C THR A 52 -9.92 -9.23 11.64
N HIS A 53 -9.52 -8.00 11.97
CA HIS A 53 -9.92 -7.30 13.19
C HIS A 53 -11.05 -6.32 12.93
N TRP A 54 -12.23 -6.61 13.49
CA TRP A 54 -13.43 -5.80 13.24
C TRP A 54 -13.86 -5.10 14.52
N TRP A 55 -14.19 -3.82 14.36
CA TRP A 55 -14.68 -2.96 15.42
C TRP A 55 -16.02 -2.37 15.00
N LYS A 56 -16.98 -2.33 15.91
CA LYS A 56 -18.29 -1.70 15.70
C LYS A 56 -18.46 -0.54 16.66
N CYS A 57 -18.86 0.61 16.16
CA CYS A 57 -19.25 1.74 17.00
C CYS A 57 -20.56 1.41 17.70
N ASP A 58 -20.71 1.82 18.96
CA ASP A 58 -21.95 1.74 19.74
C ASP A 58 -22.88 2.96 19.53
N GLY A 59 -22.41 3.99 18.82
CA GLY A 59 -23.14 5.23 18.59
C GLY A 59 -24.09 5.22 17.38
N PRO A 60 -24.71 6.38 17.06
CA PRO A 60 -25.70 6.51 15.99
C PRO A 60 -25.14 6.29 14.58
N CYS A 61 -23.81 6.30 14.38
CA CYS A 61 -23.21 6.03 13.07
C CYS A 61 -23.43 4.58 12.58
N GLN A 62 -23.90 3.68 13.45
CA GLN A 62 -24.33 2.33 13.06
C GLN A 62 -25.41 2.31 11.98
N HIS A 63 -26.27 3.33 11.96
CA HIS A 63 -27.38 3.44 11.00
C HIS A 63 -27.05 4.37 9.83
N ARG A 64 -25.83 4.93 9.78
CA ARG A 64 -25.42 5.86 8.73
C ARG A 64 -24.61 5.15 7.65
N PRO A 65 -24.99 5.28 6.36
CA PRO A 65 -24.15 4.82 5.27
C PRO A 65 -22.86 5.65 5.18
N PRO A 66 -21.80 5.12 4.55
CA PRO A 66 -21.71 3.79 3.94
C PRO A 66 -21.22 2.69 4.90
N PHE A 67 -20.62 3.06 6.03
CA PHE A 67 -19.86 2.12 6.88
C PHE A 67 -20.67 1.45 7.98
N HIS A 68 -21.84 2.00 8.33
CA HIS A 68 -22.74 1.44 9.35
C HIS A 68 -22.02 1.16 10.68
N GLY A 69 -21.12 2.08 11.07
CA GLY A 69 -20.33 1.99 12.29
C GLY A 69 -19.27 0.90 12.32
N ILE A 70 -19.01 0.18 11.22
CA ILE A 70 -18.02 -0.91 11.18
C ILE A 70 -16.67 -0.40 10.65
N VAL A 71 -15.61 -0.77 11.34
CA VAL A 71 -14.22 -0.55 10.92
C VAL A 71 -13.49 -1.88 10.91
N LYS A 72 -12.95 -2.26 9.75
CA LYS A 72 -12.19 -3.49 9.54
C LYS A 72 -10.71 -3.17 9.32
N ARG A 73 -9.81 -3.86 10.01
CA ARG A 73 -8.35 -3.63 9.96
C ARG A 73 -7.60 -4.95 9.93
N SER A 74 -6.41 -4.93 9.33
CA SER A 74 -5.48 -6.08 9.32
C SER A 74 -4.67 -6.21 10.60
N MET A 75 -4.59 -5.14 11.39
CA MET A 75 -3.89 -5.12 12.68
C MET A 75 -4.90 -4.93 13.81
N ASN A 76 -4.61 -5.51 14.97
CA ASN A 76 -5.39 -5.34 16.20
C ASN A 76 -5.17 -3.94 16.81
N ARG A 77 -5.60 -2.90 16.10
CA ARG A 77 -5.56 -1.50 16.53
C ARG A 77 -6.97 -0.94 16.62
N LYS A 78 -7.41 -0.62 17.83
CA LYS A 78 -8.69 0.07 18.04
C LYS A 78 -8.69 1.43 17.31
N PRO A 79 -9.79 1.83 16.65
CA PRO A 79 -9.91 3.18 16.12
C PRO A 79 -9.72 4.22 17.22
N GLY A 80 -8.95 5.27 16.93
CA GLY A 80 -8.57 6.26 17.93
C GLY A 80 -8.00 7.55 17.33
N PRO A 81 -7.51 8.47 18.17
CA PRO A 81 -7.09 9.82 17.75
C PRO A 81 -6.01 9.87 16.67
N THR A 82 -5.24 8.80 16.48
CA THR A 82 -4.26 8.66 15.41
C THR A 82 -4.88 8.55 14.02
N ASP A 83 -6.15 8.16 13.94
CA ASP A 83 -6.87 8.10 12.67
C ASP A 83 -7.37 9.49 12.28
N THR A 84 -7.09 9.90 11.05
CA THR A 84 -7.40 11.26 10.54
C THR A 84 -8.89 11.61 10.64
N TRP A 85 -9.77 10.62 10.56
CA TRP A 85 -11.23 10.79 10.63
C TRP A 85 -11.79 10.73 12.06
N PHE A 86 -11.01 10.28 13.05
CA PHE A 86 -11.54 10.00 14.39
C PHE A 86 -12.05 11.25 15.11
N LYS A 87 -11.39 12.41 14.93
CA LYS A 87 -11.84 13.69 15.51
C LYS A 87 -13.24 14.09 14.98
N SER A 88 -13.48 13.89 13.68
CA SER A 88 -14.78 14.14 13.07
C SER A 88 -15.84 13.14 13.52
N HIS A 89 -15.47 11.87 13.68
CA HIS A 89 -16.36 10.87 14.28
C HIS A 89 -16.74 11.25 15.72
N GLN A 90 -15.79 11.72 16.52
CA GLN A 90 -16.05 12.11 17.90
C GLN A 90 -17.04 13.27 18.00
N SER A 91 -16.98 14.26 17.10
CA SER A 91 -17.91 15.38 17.10
C SER A 91 -19.30 15.05 16.54
N THR A 92 -19.38 14.15 15.55
CA THR A 92 -20.65 13.84 14.84
C THR A 92 -21.38 12.61 15.36
N CYS A 93 -20.67 11.73 16.08
CA CYS A 93 -21.20 10.48 16.61
C CYS A 93 -20.95 10.38 18.11
N GLY A 94 -19.71 10.61 18.55
CA GLY A 94 -19.31 10.51 19.96
C GLY A 94 -19.25 9.09 20.53
N GLY A 95 -19.63 8.08 19.75
CA GLY A 95 -19.62 6.68 20.17
C GLY A 95 -18.21 6.08 20.27
N THR A 96 -18.12 4.96 20.97
CA THR A 96 -16.90 4.18 21.16
C THR A 96 -16.92 2.93 20.28
N PHE A 97 -15.73 2.50 19.84
CA PHE A 97 -15.58 1.28 19.06
C PHE A 97 -15.34 0.06 19.96
N VAL A 98 -16.19 -0.96 19.83
CA VAL A 98 -16.13 -2.24 20.51
C VAL A 98 -15.66 -3.32 19.54
N LYS A 99 -14.78 -4.23 19.98
CA LYS A 99 -14.26 -5.31 19.13
C LYS A 99 -15.34 -6.37 18.94
N ILE A 100 -15.63 -6.72 17.69
CA ILE A 100 -16.68 -7.72 17.37
C ILE A 100 -16.12 -8.97 16.69
N ARG A 101 -14.89 -8.92 16.16
CA ARG A 101 -14.23 -10.07 15.55
C ARG A 101 -12.73 -10.04 15.80
N GLU A 102 -12.20 -11.19 16.17
CA GLU A 102 -10.77 -11.48 16.24
C GLU A 102 -10.49 -12.74 15.41
N PRO A 103 -9.36 -12.81 14.69
CA PRO A 103 -8.90 -14.07 14.10
C PRO A 103 -8.70 -15.13 15.19
N GLU A 104 -8.97 -16.39 14.86
CA GLU A 104 -8.70 -17.51 15.76
C GLU A 104 -7.22 -17.48 16.17
N ALA A 105 -6.98 -17.58 17.49
CA ALA A 105 -5.62 -17.70 17.98
C ALA A 105 -5.00 -18.99 17.41
N PRO A 106 -3.75 -18.95 16.92
CA PRO A 106 -3.10 -20.17 16.49
C PRO A 106 -3.09 -21.18 17.64
N PRO A 107 -3.25 -22.49 17.36
CA PRO A 107 -3.26 -23.51 18.40
C PRO A 107 -2.00 -23.35 19.24
N LYS A 108 -2.20 -23.20 20.56
CA LYS A 108 -1.09 -23.07 21.51
C LYS A 108 -0.21 -24.30 21.34
N LYS A 109 0.98 -24.13 20.75
CA LYS A 109 2.00 -25.17 20.78
C LYS A 109 2.22 -25.54 22.26
N PRO A 110 2.21 -26.82 22.64
CA PRO A 110 2.48 -27.19 24.02
C PRO A 110 3.82 -26.56 24.42
N ALA A 111 3.84 -25.91 25.58
CA ALA A 111 5.04 -25.31 26.12
C ALA A 111 6.10 -26.41 26.20
N LYS A 112 7.08 -26.38 25.28
CA LYS A 112 8.27 -27.22 25.41
C LYS A 112 8.99 -26.72 26.66
N SER A 113 8.89 -27.48 27.73
CA SER A 113 9.78 -27.39 28.88
C SER A 113 11.20 -27.32 28.37
N LYS A 114 11.94 -26.25 28.73
CA LYS A 114 13.36 -26.11 28.41
C LYS A 114 14.10 -27.34 28.95
N PRO A 115 14.76 -28.16 28.12
CA PRO A 115 15.73 -29.11 28.65
C PRO A 115 16.96 -28.31 29.07
N LYS A 116 17.35 -28.41 30.34
CA LYS A 116 18.69 -28.02 30.78
C LYS A 116 19.67 -29.03 30.17
N ILE A 117 20.41 -28.64 29.14
CA ILE A 117 21.57 -29.39 28.66
C ILE A 117 22.76 -28.44 28.58
N ALA A 118 23.84 -28.89 29.20
CA ALA A 118 25.12 -28.24 29.35
C ALA A 118 25.84 -27.98 28.01
N SER A 119 26.83 -27.10 28.10
CA SER A 119 27.84 -26.70 27.10
C SER A 119 28.31 -27.78 26.10
N GLY A 120 28.26 -27.44 24.81
CA GLY A 120 28.89 -28.14 23.66
C GLY A 120 28.63 -27.38 22.34
N PRO A 121 29.51 -27.45 21.30
CA PRO A 121 30.08 -26.24 20.66
C PRO A 121 29.35 -25.67 19.43
N ALA A 122 29.60 -24.37 19.24
CA ALA A 122 29.57 -23.54 18.03
C ALA A 122 28.39 -23.68 17.06
N SER A 123 27.41 -22.79 17.23
CA SER A 123 26.49 -22.37 16.17
C SER A 123 27.29 -21.64 15.07
N HIS A 124 27.36 -22.24 13.87
CA HIS A 124 27.84 -21.54 12.68
C HIS A 124 26.88 -20.39 12.35
N LYS A 125 27.34 -19.15 12.58
CA LYS A 125 26.59 -17.95 12.26
C LYS A 125 26.71 -17.68 10.75
N ILE A 126 25.56 -17.62 10.09
CA ILE A 126 25.39 -17.16 8.69
C ILE A 126 26.00 -15.78 8.41
N ASP A 127 26.34 -15.00 9.45
CA ASP A 127 27.03 -13.70 9.37
C ASP A 127 28.44 -13.80 8.78
N GLU A 128 29.07 -14.98 8.79
CA GLU A 128 30.42 -15.18 8.25
C GLU A 128 30.42 -15.20 6.71
N TYR A 129 29.27 -15.46 6.08
CA TYR A 129 29.13 -15.52 4.62
C TYR A 129 29.18 -14.14 3.93
N PHE A 130 28.95 -13.06 4.68
CA PHE A 130 28.93 -11.68 4.14
C PHE A 130 30.14 -10.83 4.53
N LYS A 131 31.12 -11.39 5.24
CA LYS A 131 32.27 -10.64 5.79
C LYS A 131 33.56 -10.68 4.98
N ASN A 132 33.60 -11.36 3.82
CA ASN A 132 34.78 -11.34 2.94
C ASN A 132 34.56 -10.54 1.64
N PRO A 133 34.95 -9.26 1.60
CA PRO A 133 35.20 -8.54 0.36
C PRO A 133 36.71 -8.41 0.12
N ALA A 134 37.44 -9.50 -0.14
CA ALA A 134 38.79 -9.41 -0.72
C ALA A 134 39.34 -10.75 -1.22
N SER A 135 39.85 -10.71 -2.45
CA SER A 135 40.78 -11.68 -3.07
C SER A 135 40.17 -12.84 -3.87
N SER A 136 39.73 -12.53 -5.09
CA SER A 136 40.04 -13.36 -6.25
C SER A 136 40.61 -12.47 -7.35
N LYS A 137 41.94 -12.55 -7.53
CA LYS A 137 42.70 -11.94 -8.63
C LYS A 137 42.07 -12.32 -9.99
N LEU A 138 41.72 -11.32 -10.79
CA LEU A 138 41.67 -11.45 -12.26
C LEU A 138 42.98 -10.88 -12.82
N PRO A 139 43.63 -11.51 -13.81
CA PRO A 139 44.86 -10.99 -14.39
C PRO A 139 44.51 -9.84 -15.33
N SER A 140 44.92 -8.62 -14.95
CA SER A 140 44.91 -7.45 -15.83
C SER A 140 46.33 -7.22 -16.33
N THR A 141 46.62 -7.71 -17.53
CA THR A 141 47.70 -7.17 -18.36
C THR A 141 47.08 -6.04 -19.17
N PHE A 142 47.54 -4.80 -18.99
CA PHE A 142 48.12 -3.93 -20.01
C PHE A 142 48.54 -2.61 -19.33
N THR A 143 49.84 -2.40 -19.30
CA THR A 143 50.54 -1.21 -18.82
C THR A 143 50.65 -0.19 -19.94
N SER A 144 50.27 1.06 -19.69
CA SER A 144 50.99 2.23 -20.21
C SER A 144 50.58 3.53 -19.48
N SER A 145 51.44 3.91 -18.54
CA SER A 145 52.07 5.23 -18.37
C SER A 145 51.25 6.53 -18.51
N SER A 146 50.90 7.09 -17.35
CA SER A 146 51.14 8.47 -16.87
C SER A 146 51.29 9.66 -17.83
N ALA A 147 50.45 10.70 -17.63
CA ALA A 147 50.88 12.11 -17.53
C ALA A 147 49.87 12.94 -16.70
N ALA A 148 50.39 13.85 -15.89
CA ALA A 148 49.73 14.55 -14.80
C ALA A 148 49.22 15.96 -15.14
N SER A 149 48.17 16.39 -14.44
CA SER A 149 47.89 17.76 -13.92
C SER A 149 46.44 17.75 -13.42
N GLY A 150 46.06 18.04 -12.17
CA GLY A 150 46.58 19.02 -11.23
C GLY A 150 45.62 20.20 -11.18
N SER A 151 44.60 20.18 -10.31
CA SER A 151 43.92 21.37 -9.72
C SER A 151 42.83 20.98 -8.70
N LYS A 152 42.84 21.69 -7.56
CA LYS A 152 42.04 21.53 -6.33
C LYS A 152 40.51 21.74 -6.48
N PRO A 153 39.69 21.28 -5.52
CA PRO A 153 38.28 21.64 -5.41
C PRO A 153 38.08 22.92 -4.57
N PRO A 154 37.03 23.73 -4.82
CA PRO A 154 36.58 24.70 -3.85
C PRO A 154 35.37 24.20 -3.06
N SER A 155 35.44 24.47 -1.76
CA SER A 155 34.46 24.33 -0.71
C SER A 155 33.29 25.33 -0.81
N THR A 156 32.13 24.87 -0.33
CA THR A 156 31.11 25.57 0.48
C THR A 156 30.85 27.07 0.23
N PHE A 157 29.60 27.43 -0.09
CA PHE A 157 29.04 28.68 0.43
C PHE A 157 27.57 28.54 0.84
N THR A 158 27.33 29.11 2.01
CA THR A 158 26.12 29.21 2.81
C THR A 158 25.09 30.14 2.18
N SER A 159 23.83 29.87 2.51
CA SER A 159 22.61 30.63 2.25
C SER A 159 22.64 32.09 2.69
N SER A 160 22.04 32.95 1.87
CA SER A 160 21.58 34.29 2.24
C SER A 160 20.17 34.55 1.68
N SER A 161 19.29 34.92 2.59
CA SER A 161 17.88 35.25 2.43
C SER A 161 17.67 36.67 1.89
N ALA A 162 16.66 36.88 1.04
CA ALA A 162 15.81 38.09 0.98
C ALA A 162 14.66 37.80 -0.03
N ALA A 163 13.44 37.55 0.44
CA ALA A 163 12.41 38.54 0.73
C ALA A 163 11.58 38.93 -0.51
N SER A 164 10.38 38.33 -0.61
CA SER A 164 9.14 39.04 -0.96
C SER A 164 7.94 38.18 -0.56
N GLY A 165 7.15 38.69 0.40
CA GLY A 165 5.84 38.15 0.78
C GLY A 165 4.86 38.28 -0.39
N SER A 166 3.79 37.48 -0.45
CA SER A 166 2.58 37.73 0.36
C SER A 166 1.66 36.50 0.38
N LYS A 167 1.02 36.26 1.54
CA LYS A 167 -0.10 35.32 1.81
C LYS A 167 -1.38 35.64 0.98
N PRO A 168 -2.53 34.96 1.19
CA PRO A 168 -2.92 33.57 0.88
C PRO A 168 -4.22 33.55 0.01
N PRO A 169 -4.79 32.39 -0.39
CA PRO A 169 -6.08 32.40 -1.08
C PRO A 169 -7.23 32.68 -0.09
N SER A 170 -8.00 33.73 -0.32
CA SER A 170 -9.23 34.04 0.41
C SER A 170 -10.46 33.41 -0.25
N THR A 171 -11.22 32.71 0.59
CA THR A 171 -12.63 32.35 0.49
C THR A 171 -13.53 33.45 -0.07
N PHE A 172 -14.53 33.06 -0.87
CA PHE A 172 -15.85 33.69 -0.88
C PHE A 172 -16.91 32.65 -0.56
N THR A 173 -17.74 33.00 0.42
CA THR A 173 -18.91 32.26 0.90
C THR A 173 -20.17 33.02 0.47
N SER A 174 -21.22 32.26 0.14
CA SER A 174 -22.66 32.60 0.22
C SER A 174 -23.25 33.61 -0.77
N SER A 175 -24.27 33.21 -1.54
CA SER A 175 -25.67 33.30 -1.09
C SER A 175 -26.67 32.89 -2.18
N SER A 176 -27.79 32.35 -1.70
CA SER A 176 -28.97 31.80 -2.37
C SER A 176 -29.70 32.76 -3.32
N ALA A 177 -30.35 32.22 -4.35
CA ALA A 177 -31.63 32.72 -4.85
C ALA A 177 -32.40 31.62 -5.62
N ALA A 178 -33.65 31.44 -5.23
CA ALA A 178 -34.63 30.56 -5.84
C ALA A 178 -35.19 31.15 -7.14
N SER A 179 -35.49 30.28 -8.12
CA SER A 179 -36.55 30.38 -9.13
C SER A 179 -36.43 29.12 -9.98
N GLY A 180 -37.39 28.19 -10.06
CA GLY A 180 -38.79 28.44 -10.36
C GLY A 180 -38.97 28.37 -11.88
N SER A 181 -38.94 27.17 -12.46
CA SER A 181 -39.28 26.96 -13.87
C SER A 181 -40.11 25.69 -14.01
N LYS A 182 -41.39 25.92 -14.31
CA LYS A 182 -42.46 24.96 -14.48
C LYS A 182 -42.13 23.91 -15.55
N LEU A 183 -42.37 22.65 -15.22
CA LEU A 183 -42.65 21.59 -16.20
C LEU A 183 -44.11 21.75 -16.67
N PRO A 184 -44.41 21.71 -17.99
CA PRO A 184 -45.79 21.67 -18.46
C PRO A 184 -46.38 20.27 -18.27
N SER A 185 -47.45 20.22 -17.47
CA SER A 185 -48.37 19.10 -17.33
C SER A 185 -49.27 19.01 -18.56
N THR A 186 -49.15 17.95 -19.35
CA THR A 186 -50.16 17.55 -20.34
C THR A 186 -51.10 16.52 -19.70
N PHE A 187 -52.35 16.93 -19.52
CA PHE A 187 -53.44 16.09 -19.03
C PHE A 187 -54.33 15.65 -20.21
N ILE A 188 -54.52 14.33 -20.25
CA ILE A 188 -55.43 13.37 -20.93
C ILE A 188 -56.78 13.92 -21.47
N PRO A 189 -57.45 13.21 -22.40
CA PRO A 189 -58.39 12.15 -21.96
C PRO A 189 -58.48 10.88 -22.85
N SER A 190 -58.80 9.75 -22.21
CA SER A 190 -59.29 8.51 -22.84
C SER A 190 -60.72 8.70 -23.36
N SER A 191 -61.05 8.03 -24.47
CA SER A 191 -62.41 7.56 -24.76
C SER A 191 -62.37 6.41 -25.77
N ALA A 192 -63.29 5.46 -25.56
CA ALA A 192 -63.61 4.23 -26.29
C ALA A 192 -62.71 3.01 -26.03
#